data_AF-A0A149UQI4-F1
#
_entry.id   AF-A0A149UQI4-F1
#
_cell.length_a   1.000
_cell.length_b   1.000
_cell.length_c   1.000
_cell.angle_alpha   90.00
_cell.angle_beta   90.00
_cell.angle_gamma   90.00
#
_symmetry.space_group_name_H-M   'P 1'
#
loop_
_entity.id
_entity.type
_entity.pdbx_description
1 polymer ?
#
loop_
_entity_poly.entity_id
_entity_poly.type
_entity_poly.pdbx_seq_one_letter_code
_entity_poly.pdbx_strand_id
1 'polypeptide(L)' 'MMMRDTLLTASQLFSELNTKMAEAGGNDAFAALHGINKSSLSNMANCRRKISKKLLDALGLEMVVMFRRKQPAQKIRGKK' A
#
# COMPACT_ATOMS: atom_id res chain seq x y z
N MET A 1 16.72 -12.59 -7.24
CA MET A 1 17.13 -11.17 -7.35
C MET A 1 16.34 -10.39 -6.32
N MET A 2 16.99 -9.87 -5.27
CA MET A 2 16.32 -9.26 -4.12
C MET A 2 16.17 -7.75 -4.35
N MET A 3 15.00 -7.29 -4.79
CA MET A 3 14.63 -5.86 -4.81
C MET A 3 14.19 -5.41 -3.41
N ARG A 4 15.06 -5.52 -2.40
CA ARG A 4 14.71 -5.20 -1.00
C ARG A 4 14.64 -3.70 -0.69
N ASP A 5 15.09 -2.84 -1.60
CA ASP A 5 15.27 -1.40 -1.32
C ASP A 5 14.27 -0.49 -2.05
N THR A 6 13.31 -1.06 -2.79
CA THR A 6 12.33 -0.25 -3.52
C THR A 6 11.17 0.17 -2.62
N LEU A 7 11.03 1.47 -2.42
CA LEU A 7 9.94 2.06 -1.67
C LEU A 7 8.72 2.19 -2.55
N LEU A 8 7.60 1.64 -2.10
CA LEU A 8 6.34 1.75 -2.82
C LEU A 8 5.56 2.96 -2.33
N THR A 9 5.07 3.76 -3.28
CA THR A 9 3.99 4.69 -3.03
C THR A 9 2.69 3.92 -2.71
N ALA A 10 1.72 4.58 -2.09
CA ALA A 10 0.41 3.98 -1.86
C ALA A 10 -0.23 3.48 -3.16
N SER A 11 -0.11 4.22 -4.26
CA SER A 11 -0.64 3.82 -5.57
C SER A 11 -0.01 2.51 -6.07
N GLN A 12 1.31 2.37 -5.95
CA GLN A 12 2.02 1.14 -6.32
C GLN A 12 1.59 -0.04 -5.45
N LEU A 13 1.46 0.16 -4.13
CA LEU A 13 0.95 -0.85 -3.20
C LEU A 13 -0.43 -1.37 -3.66
N PHE A 14 -1.36 -0.47 -3.98
CA PHE A 14 -2.70 -0.88 -4.41
C PHE A 14 -2.71 -1.52 -5.80
N SER A 15 -1.84 -1.08 -6.71
CA SER A 15 -1.67 -1.74 -8.01
C SER A 15 -1.17 -3.17 -7.84
N GLU A 16 -0.17 -3.38 -7.00
CA GLU A 16 0.38 -4.71 -6.73
C GLU A 16 -0.64 -5.61 -6.04
N LEU A 17 -1.39 -5.09 -5.07
CA LEU A 17 -2.51 -5.79 -4.47
C LEU A 17 -3.55 -6.21 -5.51
N ASN A 18 -3.95 -5.32 -6.43
CA ASN A 18 -4.90 -5.64 -7.49
C ASN A 18 -4.38 -6.72 -8.44
N THR A 19 -3.11 -6.65 -8.83
CA THR A 19 -2.46 -7.69 -9.64
C THR A 19 -2.46 -9.03 -8.92
N LYS A 20 -2.07 -9.07 -7.65
CA LYS A 20 -2.03 -10.30 -6.84
C LYS A 20 -3.43 -10.90 -6.62
N MET A 21 -4.44 -10.05 -6.43
CA MET A 21 -5.83 -10.50 -6.36
C MET A 21 -6.28 -11.08 -7.70
N ALA A 22 -5.95 -10.46 -8.83
CA ALA A 22 -6.29 -10.99 -10.15
C ALA A 22 -5.58 -12.33 -10.43
N GLU A 23 -4.30 -12.45 -10.12
CA GLU A 23 -3.51 -13.69 -10.22
C GLU A 23 -4.11 -14.84 -9.38
N ALA A 24 -4.63 -14.51 -8.20
CA ALA A 24 -5.29 -15.49 -7.33
C ALA A 24 -6.70 -15.90 -7.80
N GLY A 25 -7.26 -15.26 -8.84
CA GLY A 25 -8.62 -15.50 -9.32
C GLY A 25 -9.68 -14.61 -8.67
N GLY A 26 -9.27 -13.52 -8.03
CA GLY A 26 -10.13 -12.49 -7.45
C GLY A 26 -9.89 -12.25 -5.96
N ASN A 27 -10.59 -11.25 -5.43
CA ASN A 27 -10.50 -10.83 -4.03
C ASN A 27 -10.79 -11.97 -3.04
N ASP A 28 -11.83 -12.75 -3.30
CA ASP A 28 -12.26 -13.85 -2.44
C ASP A 28 -11.26 -15.02 -2.41
N ALA A 29 -10.68 -15.33 -3.57
CA ALA A 29 -9.68 -16.39 -3.70
C ALA A 29 -8.36 -15.97 -3.04
N PHE A 30 -7.93 -14.73 -3.23
CA PHE A 30 -6.77 -14.16 -2.52
C PHE A 30 -6.97 -14.15 -1.00
N ALA A 31 -8.16 -13.72 -0.54
CA ALA A 31 -8.52 -13.75 0.87
C ALA A 31 -8.40 -15.16 1.46
N ALA A 32 -8.94 -16.17 0.77
CA ALA A 32 -8.87 -17.57 1.20
C ALA A 32 -7.41 -18.08 1.21
N LEU A 33 -6.64 -17.80 0.16
CA LEU A 33 -5.25 -18.23 0.01
C LEU A 33 -4.36 -17.74 1.16
N HIS A 34 -4.56 -16.51 1.61
CA HIS A 34 -3.75 -15.90 2.68
C HIS A 34 -4.47 -15.88 4.05
N GLY A 35 -5.64 -16.51 4.16
CA GLY A 35 -6.45 -16.55 5.38
C GLY A 35 -6.89 -15.17 5.90
N ILE A 36 -7.10 -14.20 5.00
CA ILE A 36 -7.57 -12.86 5.34
C ILE A 36 -9.10 -12.84 5.28
N ASN A 37 -9.77 -12.19 6.23
CA ASN A 37 -11.21 -12.02 6.17
C ASN A 37 -11.60 -11.16 4.94
N LYS A 38 -12.52 -11.65 4.11
CA LYS A 38 -12.96 -11.02 2.85
C LYS A 38 -13.39 -9.56 3.01
N SER A 39 -14.24 -9.28 4.00
CA SER A 39 -14.71 -7.92 4.29
C SER A 39 -13.58 -7.01 4.77
N SER A 40 -12.65 -7.55 5.55
CA SER A 40 -11.46 -6.81 5.98
C SER A 40 -10.54 -6.49 4.79
N LEU A 41 -10.32 -7.45 3.90
CA LEU A 41 -9.53 -7.25 2.68
C LEU A 41 -10.17 -6.19 1.77
N SER A 42 -11.47 -6.30 1.51
CA SER A 42 -12.21 -5.30 0.73
C SER A 42 -12.13 -3.90 1.34
N ASN A 43 -12.29 -3.77 2.66
CA ASN A 43 -12.17 -2.48 3.33
C ASN A 43 -10.74 -1.91 3.26
N MET A 44 -9.70 -2.76 3.31
CA MET A 44 -8.32 -2.34 3.13
C MET A 44 -8.03 -1.90 1.69
N ALA A 45 -8.47 -2.67 0.70
CA ALA A 45 -8.29 -2.37 -0.72
C ALA A 45 -9.02 -1.08 -1.15
N ASN A 46 -10.14 -0.75 -0.49
CA ASN A 46 -10.90 0.47 -0.72
C ASN A 46 -10.49 1.64 0.21
N CYS A 47 -9.33 1.56 0.87
CA CYS A 47 -8.83 2.61 1.79
C CYS A 47 -9.77 2.94 2.97
N ARG A 48 -10.78 2.11 3.26
CA ARG A 48 -11.72 2.29 4.38
C ARG A 48 -11.15 1.78 5.71
N ARG A 49 -10.06 1.01 5.66
CA ARG A 49 -9.36 0.47 6.82
C ARG A 49 -7.85 0.57 6.62
N LYS A 50 -7.11 0.77 7.72
CA LYS A 50 -5.65 0.69 7.74
C LYS A 50 -5.17 -0.68 7.24
N ILE A 51 -4.13 -0.66 6.40
CA ILE A 51 -3.45 -1.87 5.93
C ILE A 51 -2.88 -2.65 7.11
N SER A 52 -3.23 -3.93 7.19
CA SER A 52 -2.79 -4.82 8.26
C SER A 52 -1.43 -5.44 7.95
N LYS A 53 -0.69 -5.83 8.99
CA LYS A 53 0.57 -6.58 8.85
C LYS A 53 0.37 -7.85 8.01
N LYS A 54 -0.71 -8.58 8.27
CA LYS A 54 -1.05 -9.81 7.53
C LYS A 54 -1.19 -9.59 6.01
N LEU A 55 -1.76 -8.46 5.60
CA LEU A 55 -1.86 -8.11 4.19
C LEU A 55 -0.49 -7.77 3.60
N LEU A 56 0.37 -7.05 4.34
CA LEU A 56 1.74 -6.77 3.92
C LEU A 56 2.57 -8.04 3.80
N ASP A 57 2.48 -8.95 4.77
CA ASP A 57 3.13 -10.25 4.74
C ASP A 57 2.69 -11.07 3.50
N ALA A 58 1.40 -11.03 3.15
CA ALA A 58 0.87 -11.68 1.95
C ALA A 58 1.41 -11.09 0.63
N LEU A 59 1.75 -9.80 0.63
CA LEU A 59 2.37 -9.12 -0.50
C LEU A 59 3.90 -9.19 -0.47
N GLY A 60 4.51 -9.76 0.58
CA GLY A 60 5.96 -9.77 0.76
C GLY A 60 6.54 -8.37 1.06
N LEU A 61 5.73 -7.48 1.63
CA LEU A 61 6.08 -6.09 1.91
C LEU A 61 6.25 -5.85 3.42
N GLU A 62 7.00 -4.82 3.76
CA GLU A 62 7.16 -4.32 5.12
C GLU A 62 6.78 -2.83 5.20
N MET A 63 6.15 -2.42 6.30
CA MET A 63 5.84 -1.01 6.54
C MET A 63 7.04 -0.30 7.16
N VAL A 64 7.58 0.69 6.45
CA VAL A 64 8.70 1.52 6.93
C VAL A 64 8.29 2.98 7.09
N VAL A 65 8.91 3.68 8.06
CA VAL A 65 8.72 5.13 8.27
C VAL A 65 9.79 5.88 7.50
N MET A 66 9.40 6.90 6.74
CA MET A 66 10.33 7.67 5.90
C MET A 66 10.12 9.18 6.00
N PHE A 67 11.21 9.93 5.79
CA PHE A 67 11.21 11.38 5.81
C PHE A 67 11.80 11.92 4.49
N ARG A 68 11.16 12.92 3.91
CA ARG A 68 11.66 13.64 2.73
C ARG A 68 11.99 15.09 3.09
N ARG A 69 12.97 15.69 2.40
CA ARG A 69 13.26 17.12 2.54
C ARG A 69 12.07 17.95 2.05
N LYS A 70 11.65 18.93 2.84
CA LYS A 70 10.63 19.91 2.44
C LYS A 70 11.33 21.02 1.64
N GLN A 71 10.78 21.41 0.49
CA GLN A 71 11.23 22.64 -0.15
C GLN A 71 10.95 23.82 0.78
N PRO A 72 11.90 24.76 0.98
CA PRO A 72 11.66 25.93 1.82
C PRO A 72 10.44 26.68 1.27
N ALA A 73 9.54 27.11 2.16
CA ALA A 73 8.33 27.83 1.77
C ALA A 73 8.73 29.07 0.95
N GLN A 74 8.15 29.21 -0.24
CA GLN A 74 8.36 30.39 -1.07
C GLN A 74 7.86 31.60 -0.28
N LYS A 75 8.77 32.51 0.09
CA LYS A 75 8.38 33.75 0.77
C LYS A 75 7.42 34.49 -0.15
N ILE A 76 6.15 34.56 0.20
CA ILE A 76 5.20 35.47 -0.44
C ILE A 76 5.73 36.87 -0.14
N ARG A 77 6.35 37.52 -1.13
CA ARG A 77 6.69 38.93 -1.04
C ARG A 77 5.36 39.68 -0.87
N GLY A 78 5.12 40.20 0.33
CA GLY A 78 3.98 41.09 0.58
C GLY A 78 4.01 42.24 -0.42
N LYS A 79 2.89 42.47 -1.11
CA LYS A 79 2.66 43.72 -1.84
C LYS A 79 2.72 44.85 -0.80
N LYS A 80 3.66 45.77 -0.99
CA LYS A 80 3.56 47.12 -0.42
C LYS A 80 2.48 47.90 -1.17
#